data_AF-A0A4R8IJT8-F1
#
_entry.id   AF-A0A4R8IJT8-F1
#
_cell.length_a   1.000
_cell.length_b   1.000
_cell.length_c   1.000
_cell.angle_alpha   90.00
_cell.angle_beta   90.00
_cell.angle_gamma   90.00
#
_symmetry.space_group_name_H-M   'P 1'
#
loop_
_entity.id
_entity.type
_entity.pdbx_description
1 polymer ?
#
loop_
_entity_poly.entity_id
_entity_poly.type
_entity_poly.pdbx_seq_one_letter_code
_entity_poly.pdbx_strand_id
1 'polypeptide(L)'
;MSEVHTGKLSSVERVQLTRVIMSILDSWGMTAKQQVDLLNLPPKTPSRALRRYREDTPFPQTNEVDERLEHIVGIVDALRTTYPHNPAMGALWMKQRNKQFQDRSPLRVMVDEGLDGMMRIRAHLDCAYDWFNDSRTGASGK
;
A
#
# COMPACT_ATOMS: atom_id res chain seq x y z
N MET A 1 2.59 -0.46 15.93
CA MET A 1 1.71 0.20 14.97
C MET A 1 2.01 1.69 15.06
N SER A 2 2.85 2.20 14.17
CA SER A 2 3.16 3.64 14.14
C SER A 2 2.13 4.31 13.27
N GLU A 3 1.21 5.09 13.86
CA GLU A 3 0.34 5.98 13.11
C GLU A 3 1.20 7.02 12.41
N VAL A 4 1.46 6.83 11.12
CA VAL A 4 1.98 7.89 10.26
C VAL A 4 0.86 8.89 10.08
N HIS A 5 0.75 9.88 10.99
CA HIS A 5 -0.10 11.03 10.82
C HIS A 5 0.46 11.91 9.70
N THR A 6 0.04 11.61 8.46
CA THR A 6 0.46 12.29 7.23
C THR A 6 0.28 13.82 7.31
N GLY A 7 -0.70 14.28 8.10
CA GLY A 7 -1.02 15.70 8.33
C GLY A 7 0.08 16.57 8.97
N LYS A 8 1.09 16.00 9.64
CA LYS A 8 2.14 16.77 10.36
C LYS A 8 3.53 16.76 9.69
N LEU A 9 3.67 16.15 8.51
CA LEU A 9 4.97 16.03 7.84
C LEU A 9 5.46 17.37 7.29
N SER A 10 6.75 17.66 7.49
CA SER A 10 7.45 18.76 6.83
C SER A 10 7.46 18.59 5.30
N SER A 11 7.75 19.67 4.56
CA SER A 11 7.82 19.61 3.09
C SER A 11 8.82 18.54 2.60
N VAL A 12 9.98 18.43 3.26
CA VAL A 12 11.02 17.44 2.93
C VAL A 12 10.51 16.02 3.20
N GLU A 13 9.89 15.79 4.35
CA GLU A 13 9.34 14.48 4.70
C GLU A 13 8.21 14.06 3.74
N ARG A 14 7.40 15.02 3.26
CA ARG A 14 6.34 14.74 2.28
C ARG A 14 6.89 14.34 0.91
N VAL A 15 7.96 15.00 0.44
CA VAL A 15 8.65 14.59 -0.78
C VAL A 15 9.24 13.19 -0.60
N GLN A 16 9.86 12.91 0.55
CA GLN A 16 10.42 11.59 0.83
C GLN A 16 9.34 10.51 0.87
N LEU A 17 8.22 10.74 1.56
CA LEU A 17 7.07 9.83 1.59
C LEU A 17 6.55 9.58 0.16
N THR A 18 6.39 10.65 -0.62
CA THR A 18 5.91 10.56 -2.01
C THR A 18 6.81 9.65 -2.85
N ARG A 19 8.13 9.83 -2.78
CA ARG A 19 9.10 8.99 -3.52
C ARG A 19 9.06 7.53 -3.09
N VAL A 20 8.93 7.29 -1.78
CA VAL A 20 8.80 5.94 -1.21
C VAL A 20 7.53 5.26 -1.74
N ILE A 21 6.39 5.95 -1.67
CA ILE A 21 5.11 5.42 -2.17
C ILE A 21 5.19 5.14 -3.66
N MET A 22 5.71 6.07 -4.47
CA MET A 22 5.88 5.83 -5.91
C MET A 22 6.73 4.60 -6.20
N SER A 23 7.84 4.41 -5.46
CA SER A 23 8.70 3.22 -5.57
C SER A 23 7.95 1.93 -5.22
N ILE A 24 7.12 1.94 -4.17
CA ILE A 24 6.27 0.81 -3.79
C ILE A 24 5.29 0.47 -4.92
N LEU A 25 4.55 1.46 -5.44
CA LEU A 25 3.58 1.24 -6.51
C LEU A 25 4.24 0.73 -7.80
N ASP A 26 5.44 1.24 -8.12
CA ASP A 26 6.26 0.76 -9.24
C ASP A 26 6.70 -0.70 -9.01
N SER A 27 7.09 -1.07 -7.78
CA SER A 27 7.49 -2.45 -7.44
C SER A 27 6.34 -3.47 -7.56
N TRP A 28 5.10 -3.02 -7.33
CA TRP A 28 3.90 -3.81 -7.55
C TRP A 28 3.52 -3.91 -9.04
N GLY A 29 4.22 -3.17 -9.91
CA GLY A 29 4.01 -3.17 -11.36
C GLY A 29 2.81 -2.36 -11.80
N MET A 30 2.41 -1.34 -11.02
CA MET A 30 1.27 -0.50 -11.37
C MET A 30 1.57 0.37 -12.59
N THR A 31 0.60 0.45 -13.50
CA THR A 31 0.64 1.41 -14.60
C THR A 31 0.39 2.83 -14.10
N ALA A 32 0.82 3.83 -14.87
CA ALA A 32 0.56 5.24 -14.58
C ALA A 32 -0.92 5.54 -14.33
N LYS A 33 -1.82 4.96 -15.14
CA LYS A 33 -3.27 5.12 -14.96
C LYS A 33 -3.73 4.56 -13.63
N GLN A 34 -3.30 3.35 -13.29
CA GLN A 34 -3.67 2.73 -12.01
C GLN A 34 -3.11 3.53 -10.81
N GLN A 35 -1.93 4.12 -10.91
CA GLN A 35 -1.37 4.99 -9.86
C GLN A 35 -2.25 6.23 -9.65
N VAL A 36 -2.65 6.89 -10.73
CA VAL A 36 -3.56 8.06 -10.68
C VAL A 36 -4.90 7.70 -10.06
N ASP A 37 -5.51 6.61 -10.52
CA ASP A 37 -6.82 6.16 -10.06
C ASP A 37 -6.76 5.70 -8.58
N LEU A 38 -5.75 4.91 -8.20
CA LEU A 38 -5.61 4.35 -6.85
C LEU A 38 -5.32 5.43 -5.81
N LEU A 39 -4.50 6.43 -6.14
CA LEU A 39 -4.17 7.54 -5.25
C LEU A 39 -5.25 8.64 -5.25
N ASN A 40 -6.29 8.51 -6.07
CA ASN A 40 -7.29 9.55 -6.29
C ASN A 40 -6.68 10.92 -6.66
N LEU A 41 -5.64 10.88 -7.51
CA LEU A 41 -5.04 12.10 -8.06
C LEU A 41 -6.02 12.77 -9.05
N PRO A 42 -5.88 14.08 -9.31
CA PRO A 42 -6.75 14.78 -10.24
C PRO A 42 -6.90 14.05 -11.58
N PRO A 43 -8.14 13.92 -12.11
CA PRO A 43 -8.35 13.31 -13.41
C PRO A 43 -7.47 13.97 -14.47
N LYS A 44 -6.88 13.16 -15.38
CA LYS A 44 -5.93 13.62 -16.41
C LYS A 44 -4.58 14.12 -15.87
N THR A 45 -4.17 13.71 -14.67
CA THR A 45 -2.79 13.90 -14.18
C THR A 45 -1.78 13.49 -15.27
N PRO A 46 -0.95 14.42 -15.78
CA PRO A 46 -0.06 14.14 -16.90
C PRO A 46 1.12 13.27 -16.47
N SER A 47 1.71 12.53 -17.41
CA SER A 47 2.90 11.69 -17.14
C SER A 47 4.06 12.47 -16.50
N ARG A 48 4.22 13.75 -16.87
CA ARG A 48 5.21 14.65 -16.26
C ARG A 48 4.97 14.89 -14.76
N ALA A 49 3.72 14.92 -14.30
CA ALA A 49 3.42 15.05 -12.88
C ALA A 49 3.84 13.79 -12.11
N LEU A 50 3.55 12.60 -12.66
CA LEU A 50 4.01 11.34 -12.09
C LEU A 50 5.53 11.23 -12.05
N ARG A 51 6.24 11.78 -13.04
CA ARG A 51 7.71 11.87 -12.99
C ARG A 51 8.18 12.77 -11.84
N ARG A 52 7.59 13.96 -11.70
CA ARG A 52 7.92 14.90 -10.61
C ARG A 52 7.69 14.30 -9.22
N TYR A 53 6.65 13.47 -9.04
CA TYR A 53 6.42 12.76 -7.77
C TYR A 53 7.53 11.74 -7.43
N ARG A 54 8.24 11.22 -8.42
CA ARG A 54 9.42 10.35 -8.20
C ARG A 54 10.70 11.15 -7.87
N GLU A 55 10.68 12.46 -8.11
CA GLU A 55 11.86 13.33 -8.04
C GLU A 55 11.79 14.24 -6.81
N ASP A 56 10.97 15.29 -6.84
CA ASP A 56 11.09 16.44 -5.94
C ASP A 56 9.76 17.04 -5.48
N THR A 57 8.64 16.53 -5.97
CA THR A 57 7.33 17.14 -5.76
C THR A 57 6.49 16.24 -4.86
N PRO A 58 5.88 16.75 -3.78
CA PRO A 58 4.99 15.94 -2.96
C PRO A 58 3.65 15.70 -3.67
N PHE A 59 2.94 14.63 -3.28
CA PHE A 59 1.54 14.46 -3.68
C PHE A 59 0.66 15.64 -3.23
N PRO A 60 -0.50 15.86 -3.88
CA PRO A 60 -1.50 16.81 -3.40
C PRO A 60 -1.94 16.48 -1.96
N GLN A 61 -2.04 17.51 -1.12
CA GLN A 61 -2.48 17.39 0.27
C GLN A 61 -3.99 17.54 0.33
N THR A 62 -4.67 16.42 0.13
CA THR A 62 -6.14 16.31 0.20
C THR A 62 -6.45 15.13 1.10
N ASN A 63 -7.56 15.18 1.85
CA ASN A 63 -7.93 14.11 2.77
C ASN A 63 -8.01 12.75 2.06
N GLU A 64 -8.52 12.74 0.82
CA GLU A 64 -8.67 11.52 0.02
C GLU A 64 -7.32 10.90 -0.37
N VAL A 65 -6.32 11.74 -0.69
CA VAL A 65 -4.95 11.26 -0.97
C VAL A 65 -4.32 10.77 0.31
N ASP A 66 -4.36 11.56 1.38
CA ASP A 66 -3.70 11.24 2.65
C ASP A 66 -4.25 9.92 3.25
N GLU A 67 -5.57 9.69 3.21
CA GLU A 67 -6.20 8.43 3.63
C GLU A 67 -5.67 7.22 2.82
N ARG A 68 -5.49 7.39 1.51
CA ARG A 68 -4.95 6.33 0.65
C ARG A 68 -3.47 6.06 0.95
N LEU A 69 -2.69 7.09 1.25
CA LEU A 69 -1.30 6.93 1.67
C LEU A 69 -1.21 6.13 2.97
N GLU A 70 -2.09 6.41 3.94
CA GLU A 70 -2.14 5.67 5.20
C GLU A 70 -2.46 4.19 4.99
N HIS A 71 -3.40 3.87 4.09
CA HIS A 71 -3.67 2.48 3.73
C HIS A 71 -2.50 1.80 3.02
N ILE A 72 -1.81 2.49 2.10
CA ILE A 72 -0.63 1.93 1.43
C ILE A 72 0.48 1.64 2.44
N VAL A 73 0.76 2.57 3.35
CA VAL A 73 1.74 2.38 4.43
C VAL A 73 1.35 1.18 5.30
N GLY A 74 0.09 1.11 5.72
CA GLY A 74 -0.41 -0.02 6.52
C GLY A 74 -0.26 -1.36 5.82
N ILE A 75 -0.58 -1.44 4.51
CA ILE A 75 -0.40 -2.65 3.70
C ILE A 75 1.08 -3.02 3.62
N VAL A 76 1.98 -2.06 3.39
CA VAL A 76 3.42 -2.32 3.31
C VAL A 76 3.97 -2.82 4.65
N ASP A 77 3.54 -2.24 5.76
CA ASP A 77 3.94 -2.68 7.09
C ASP A 77 3.45 -4.11 7.38
N ALA A 78 2.18 -4.41 7.05
CA ALA A 78 1.63 -5.75 7.22
C ALA A 78 2.29 -6.78 6.28
N LEU A 79 2.71 -6.40 5.07
CA LEU A 79 3.50 -7.27 4.21
C LEU A 79 4.89 -7.53 4.77
N ARG A 80 5.51 -6.56 5.43
CA ARG A 80 6.83 -6.72 6.09
C ARG A 80 6.74 -7.65 7.30
N THR A 81 5.63 -7.64 8.03
CA THR A 81 5.41 -8.59 9.13
C THR A 81 5.05 -9.98 8.63
N THR A 82 4.32 -10.08 7.51
CA THR A 82 3.95 -11.36 6.88
C THR A 82 5.13 -12.05 6.20
N TYR A 83 6.02 -11.28 5.55
CA TYR A 83 7.18 -11.78 4.79
C TYR A 83 8.51 -11.22 5.32
N PRO A 84 8.84 -11.40 6.61
CA PRO A 84 9.95 -10.69 7.26
C PRO A 84 11.32 -11.06 6.68
N HIS A 85 11.47 -12.28 6.17
CA HIS A 85 12.73 -12.79 5.60
C HIS A 85 12.79 -12.70 4.07
N ASN A 86 11.69 -12.32 3.41
CA ASN A 86 11.64 -12.23 1.95
C ASN A 86 10.69 -11.12 1.47
N PRO A 87 11.11 -9.85 1.51
CA PRO A 87 10.28 -8.72 1.06
C PRO A 87 9.81 -8.82 -0.39
N ALA A 88 10.58 -9.50 -1.26
CA ALA A 88 10.19 -9.73 -2.65
C ALA A 88 8.93 -10.59 -2.76
N MET A 89 8.69 -11.50 -1.80
CA MET A 89 7.45 -12.27 -1.73
C MET A 89 6.24 -11.40 -1.41
N GLY A 90 6.40 -10.33 -0.62
CA GLY A 90 5.30 -9.38 -0.39
C GLY A 90 4.87 -8.70 -1.67
N ALA A 91 5.82 -8.20 -2.47
CA ALA A 91 5.52 -7.63 -3.78
C ALA A 91 4.94 -8.67 -4.76
N LEU A 92 5.39 -9.93 -4.70
CA LEU A 92 4.84 -11.01 -5.51
C LEU A 92 3.40 -11.34 -5.12
N TRP A 93 3.09 -11.42 -3.82
CA TRP A 93 1.75 -11.69 -3.30
C TRP A 93 0.74 -10.66 -3.80
N MET A 94 1.11 -9.37 -3.83
CA MET A 94 0.26 -8.31 -4.39
C MET A 94 -0.19 -8.58 -5.84
N LYS A 95 0.63 -9.32 -6.61
CA LYS A 95 0.39 -9.61 -8.03
C LYS A 95 -0.26 -10.99 -8.25
N GLN A 96 -0.20 -11.89 -7.28
CA GLN A 96 -0.72 -13.26 -7.41
C GLN A 96 -2.22 -13.33 -7.17
N ARG A 97 -2.90 -14.21 -7.92
CA ARG A 97 -4.32 -14.49 -7.71
C ARG A 97 -4.54 -15.11 -6.33
N ASN A 98 -5.60 -14.68 -5.65
CA ASN A 98 -5.94 -15.19 -4.32
C ASN A 98 -7.42 -15.62 -4.28
N LYS A 99 -7.68 -16.85 -3.83
CA LYS A 99 -9.03 -17.43 -3.75
C LYS A 99 -9.96 -16.62 -2.83
N GLN A 100 -9.43 -16.00 -1.78
CA GLN A 100 -10.22 -15.16 -0.87
C GLN A 100 -10.70 -13.85 -1.53
N PHE A 101 -10.10 -13.50 -2.68
CA PHE A 101 -10.44 -12.34 -3.48
C PHE A 101 -11.09 -12.72 -4.82
N GLN A 102 -11.82 -13.83 -4.86
CA GLN A 102 -12.51 -14.34 -6.05
C GLN A 102 -11.54 -14.52 -7.24
N ASP A 103 -10.38 -15.11 -6.97
CA ASP A 103 -9.28 -15.34 -7.93
C ASP A 103 -8.70 -14.07 -8.57
N ARG A 104 -8.99 -12.90 -8.02
CA ARG A 104 -8.28 -11.65 -8.34
C ARG A 104 -7.03 -11.52 -7.50
N SER A 105 -6.06 -10.75 -7.99
CA SER A 105 -4.90 -10.37 -7.17
C SER A 105 -5.26 -9.25 -6.21
N PRO A 106 -4.56 -9.12 -5.06
CA PRO A 106 -4.76 -8.00 -4.14
C PRO A 106 -4.67 -6.65 -4.85
N LEU A 107 -3.71 -6.49 -5.76
CA LEU A 107 -3.57 -5.27 -6.55
C LEU A 107 -4.80 -5.00 -7.43
N ARG A 108 -5.38 -6.03 -8.04
CA ARG A 108 -6.58 -5.89 -8.86
C ARG A 108 -7.79 -5.47 -8.03
N VAL A 109 -7.95 -6.02 -6.82
CA VAL A 109 -8.99 -5.60 -5.88
C VAL A 109 -8.85 -4.11 -5.54
N MET A 110 -7.65 -3.67 -5.17
CA MET A 110 -7.40 -2.26 -4.84
C MET A 110 -7.70 -1.31 -6.00
N VAL A 111 -7.34 -1.68 -7.23
CA VAL A 111 -7.58 -0.84 -8.41
C VAL A 111 -9.06 -0.80 -8.78
N ASP A 112 -9.75 -1.94 -8.74
CA ASP A 112 -11.16 -2.03 -9.18
C ASP A 112 -12.13 -1.44 -8.14
N GLU A 113 -11.83 -1.61 -6.85
CA GLU A 113 -12.72 -1.22 -5.74
C GLU A 113 -12.27 0.09 -5.08
N GLY A 114 -11.13 0.66 -5.48
CA GLY A 114 -10.63 1.91 -4.92
C GLY A 114 -10.32 1.76 -3.42
N LEU A 115 -10.80 2.72 -2.61
CA LEU A 115 -10.49 2.78 -1.18
C LEU A 115 -10.99 1.54 -0.43
N ASP A 116 -12.21 1.08 -0.71
CA ASP A 116 -12.78 -0.13 -0.09
C ASP A 116 -11.92 -1.37 -0.33
N GLY A 117 -11.36 -1.48 -1.54
CA GLY A 117 -10.41 -2.53 -1.88
C GLY A 117 -9.13 -2.45 -1.04
N MET A 118 -8.60 -1.25 -0.82
CA MET A 118 -7.41 -1.04 0.02
C MET A 118 -7.68 -1.40 1.48
N MET A 119 -8.83 -0.99 2.03
CA MET A 119 -9.26 -1.35 3.39
C MET A 119 -9.38 -2.87 3.54
N ARG A 120 -10.00 -3.54 2.56
CA ARG A 120 -10.17 -4.99 2.55
C ARG A 120 -8.83 -5.74 2.51
N ILE A 121 -7.89 -5.31 1.67
CA ILE A 121 -6.57 -5.94 1.61
C ILE A 121 -5.79 -5.73 2.91
N ARG A 122 -5.83 -4.52 3.48
CA ARG A 122 -5.20 -4.21 4.77
C ARG A 122 -5.77 -5.09 5.88
N ALA A 123 -7.09 -5.13 6.03
CA ALA A 123 -7.75 -5.95 7.05
C ALA A 123 -7.43 -7.44 6.90
N HIS A 124 -7.35 -7.95 5.66
CA HIS A 124 -6.96 -9.34 5.42
C HIS A 124 -5.54 -9.64 5.90
N LEU A 125 -4.57 -8.75 5.61
CA LEU A 125 -3.18 -8.91 6.05
C LEU A 125 -3.05 -8.80 7.57
N ASP A 126 -3.77 -7.88 8.20
CA ASP A 126 -3.77 -7.71 9.66
C ASP A 126 -4.35 -8.94 10.36
N CYS A 127 -5.49 -9.47 9.90
CA CYS A 127 -6.06 -10.70 10.45
C CYS A 127 -5.19 -11.94 10.20
N ALA A 128 -4.57 -12.04 9.02
CA ALA A 128 -3.65 -13.15 8.72
C ALA A 128 -2.43 -13.12 9.64
N TYR A 129 -1.94 -11.92 9.96
CA TYR A 129 -0.85 -11.72 10.92
C TYR A 129 -1.28 -12.11 12.34
N ASP A 130 -2.42 -11.63 12.81
CA ASP A 130 -2.92 -11.94 14.16
C ASP A 130 -3.06 -13.46 14.35
N TRP A 131 -3.61 -14.16 13.35
CA TRP A 131 -3.75 -15.62 13.38
C TRP A 131 -2.39 -16.35 13.35
N PHE A 132 -1.45 -15.89 12.53
CA PHE A 132 -0.10 -16.44 12.49
C PHE A 132 0.63 -16.24 13.84
N ASN A 133 0.49 -15.07 14.45
CA ASN A 133 1.13 -14.77 15.72
C ASN A 133 0.52 -15.60 16.86
N ASP A 134 -0.80 -15.74 16.92
CA ASP A 134 -1.49 -16.59 17.89
C ASP A 134 -1.06 -18.07 17.79
N SER A 135 -0.93 -18.58 16.56
CA SER A 135 -0.47 -19.96 16.32
C SER A 135 0.98 -20.24 16.76
N ARG A 136 1.83 -19.20 16.88
CA ARG A 136 3.20 -19.33 17.42
C ARG A 136 3.25 -19.23 18.95
N THR A 137 2.37 -18.44 19.55
CA THR A 137 2.30 -18.30 21.02
C THR A 137 1.62 -19.49 21.70
N GLY A 138 0.74 -20.22 20.99
CA GLY A 138 0.12 -21.46 21.49
C GLY A 138 1.02 -22.70 21.53
N ALA A 139 2.26 -22.64 21.01
CA ALA A 139 3.16 -23.79 20.89
C ALA A 139 4.15 -23.97 22.06
N SER A 140 4.07 -23.16 23.11
CA SER A 140 4.87 -23.33 24.34
C SER A 140 3.98 -23.77 25.50
N GLY A 141 3.59 -25.04 25.51
CA GLY A 141 2.71 -25.56 26.53
C GLY A 141 2.47 -27.06 26.44
N LYS A 142 3.55 -27.86 26.42
CA LYS A 142 3.59 -29.22 26.97
C LYS A 142 5.00 -29.53 27.45
#